data_AF-A0AAW0NBU8-F1
#
_entry.id   AF-A0AAW0NBU8-F1
#
_cell.length_a   1.000
_cell.length_b   1.000
_cell.length_c   1.000
_cell.angle_alpha   90.00
_cell.angle_beta   90.00
_cell.angle_gamma   90.00
#
_symmetry.space_group_name_H-M   'P 1'
#
loop_
_entity.id
_entity.type
_entity.pdbx_description
1 polymer ?
#
loop_
_entity_poly.entity_id
_entity_poly.type
_entity_poly.pdbx_seq_one_letter_code
_entity_poly.pdbx_strand_id
1 'polypeptide(L)'
;MVDEGGLWAVYATNQNAGNIVINHQNVDHEPPQKERWRVFYDLRDTLRDNGYSGGTKVYYAYSTNSSTYEYIDIAFQNKYSHISMLDYNPRDRALYAWNNGHQVLYNVTLFHVIRSEEL
;
A
#
# COMPACT_ATOMS: atom_id res chain seq x y z
N MET A 1 -0.40 10.50 1.68
CA MET A 1 -0.74 9.70 0.47
C MET A 1 -2.11 10.13 -0.04
N VAL A 2 -2.38 9.94 -1.32
CA VAL A 2 -3.67 10.27 -1.94
C VAL A 2 -4.19 9.04 -2.67
N ASP A 3 -5.48 8.75 -2.54
CA ASP A 3 -6.17 7.71 -3.31
C ASP A 3 -7.46 8.27 -3.92
N GLU A 4 -8.28 7.42 -4.53
CA GLU A 4 -9.59 7.80 -5.08
C GLU A 4 -10.56 8.34 -4.00
N GLY A 5 -10.20 8.23 -2.73
CA GLY A 5 -11.01 8.61 -1.56
C GLY A 5 -10.51 9.88 -0.91
N GLY A 6 -9.47 10.50 -1.45
CA GLY A 6 -8.93 11.77 -1.00
C GLY A 6 -7.59 11.60 -0.28
N LEU A 7 -7.39 12.44 0.74
CA LEU A 7 -6.11 12.59 1.41
C LEU A 7 -6.02 11.71 2.66
N TRP A 8 -4.87 11.06 2.83
CA TRP A 8 -4.60 10.20 3.98
C TRP A 8 -3.26 10.51 4.62
N ALA A 9 -3.25 10.50 5.94
CA ALA A 9 -2.05 10.52 6.76
C ALA A 9 -1.74 9.11 7.26
N VAL A 10 -0.47 8.70 7.11
CA VAL A 10 0.03 7.42 7.65
C VAL A 10 1.20 7.73 8.56
N TYR A 11 1.14 7.22 9.78
CA TYR A 11 2.11 7.50 10.84
C TYR A 11 2.11 6.36 11.86
N ALA A 12 3.03 6.39 12.82
CA ALA A 12 3.04 5.47 13.95
C ALA A 12 2.94 6.28 15.25
N THR A 13 2.35 5.69 16.29
CA THR A 13 2.25 6.31 17.60
C THR A 13 2.73 5.37 18.69
N ASN A 14 3.28 5.92 19.77
CA ASN A 14 3.71 5.12 20.92
C ASN A 14 2.51 4.48 21.63
N GLN A 15 1.34 5.15 21.61
CA GLN A 15 0.09 4.63 22.17
C GLN A 15 -0.38 3.36 21.44
N ASN A 16 -0.10 3.25 20.15
CA ASN A 16 -0.38 2.06 19.36
C ASN A 16 0.84 1.11 19.26
N ALA A 17 1.76 1.18 20.23
CA ALA A 17 2.97 0.37 20.29
C ALA A 17 3.85 0.40 19.03
N GLY A 18 3.86 1.54 18.31
CA GLY A 18 4.61 1.70 17.06
C GLY A 18 3.95 1.07 15.83
N ASN A 19 2.75 0.49 15.96
CA ASN A 19 1.98 0.00 14.82
C ASN A 19 1.55 1.16 13.92
N ILE A 20 1.42 0.86 12.63
CA ILE A 20 0.96 1.81 11.62
C ILE A 20 -0.47 2.24 11.93
N VAL A 21 -0.69 3.56 11.95
CA VAL A 21 -1.98 4.24 12.08
C VAL A 21 -2.25 4.97 10.78
N ILE A 22 -3.50 4.84 10.30
CA ILE A 22 -3.96 5.45 9.05
C ILE A 22 -5.13 6.35 9.40
N ASN A 23 -5.06 7.62 9.02
CA ASN A 23 -6.13 8.57 9.23
C ASN A 23 -6.59 9.18 7.89
N HIS A 24 -7.91 9.23 7.71
CA HIS A 24 -8.51 9.93 6.58
C HIS A 24 -8.60 11.42 6.92
N GLN A 25 -8.14 12.26 6.01
CA GLN A 25 -8.37 13.69 6.12
C GLN A 25 -9.53 14.06 5.20
N ASN A 26 -10.69 14.34 5.79
CA ASN A 26 -11.77 15.00 5.07
C ASN A 26 -11.33 16.42 4.75
N VAL A 27 -10.99 16.64 3.47
CA VAL A 27 -10.69 17.98 2.93
C VAL A 27 -12.00 18.72 2.60
N ASP A 28 -13.09 17.98 2.41
CA ASP A 28 -14.44 18.52 2.25
C ASP A 28 -15.44 17.66 3.04
N HIS A 29 -16.51 18.26 3.56
CA HIS A 29 -17.50 17.68 4.48
C HIS A 29 -18.38 16.55 3.87
N GLU A 30 -17.87 15.72 2.96
CA GLU A 30 -18.59 14.55 2.43
C GLU A 30 -18.25 13.27 3.22
N PRO A 31 -19.24 12.41 3.50
CA PRO A 31 -18.98 11.12 4.14
C PRO A 31 -18.19 10.21 3.21
N PRO A 32 -17.22 9.43 3.72
CA PRO A 32 -16.41 8.54 2.90
C PRO A 32 -17.29 7.49 2.20
N GLN A 33 -17.31 7.51 0.87
CA GLN A 33 -18.01 6.50 0.06
C GLN A 33 -17.35 5.11 0.17
N LYS A 34 -18.24 4.12 0.24
CA LYS A 34 -18.08 2.68 0.47
C LYS A 34 -16.91 1.99 -0.25
N GLU A 35 -16.35 1.01 0.47
CA GLU A 35 -15.55 -0.14 0.01
C GLU A 35 -14.24 0.15 -0.71
N ARG A 36 -13.18 0.39 0.09
CA ARG A 36 -11.78 0.49 -0.38
C ARG A 36 -10.83 -0.44 0.39
N TRP A 37 -10.22 -1.37 -0.32
CA TRP A 37 -9.06 -2.13 0.15
C TRP A 37 -7.81 -1.27 -0.02
N ARG A 38 -6.96 -1.18 1.01
CA ARG A 38 -5.69 -0.43 0.93
C ARG A 38 -4.53 -1.39 1.14
N VAL A 39 -3.58 -1.35 0.21
CA VAL A 39 -2.42 -2.24 0.22
C VAL A 39 -1.24 -1.49 0.84
N PHE A 40 -0.58 -2.09 1.83
CA PHE A 40 0.58 -1.52 2.50
C PHE A 40 1.83 -2.24 2.05
N TYR A 41 2.78 -1.47 1.52
CA TYR A 41 4.04 -1.99 1.03
C TYR A 41 5.02 -2.14 2.20
N ASP A 42 5.05 -3.31 2.85
CA ASP A 42 6.21 -3.70 3.67
C ASP A 42 7.24 -4.35 2.74
N LEU A 43 8.15 -3.52 2.21
CA LEU A 43 9.23 -3.93 1.33
C LEU A 43 10.33 -4.59 2.18
N ARG A 44 10.10 -5.82 2.60
CA ARG A 44 11.05 -6.57 3.42
C ARG A 44 11.98 -7.37 2.52
N ASP A 45 13.26 -7.02 2.51
CA ASP A 45 14.29 -7.91 1.96
C ASP A 45 14.40 -9.13 2.87
N THR A 46 13.87 -10.27 2.41
CA THR A 46 14.02 -11.52 3.14
C THR A 46 15.45 -12.02 2.94
N LEU A 47 16.29 -11.90 3.96
CA LEU A 47 17.53 -12.65 4.08
C LEU A 47 17.18 -14.14 4.22
N ARG A 48 17.34 -14.91 3.15
CA ARG A 48 17.39 -16.36 3.22
C ARG A 48 18.84 -16.80 3.06
N ASP A 49 19.26 -17.67 3.96
CA ASP A 49 20.58 -18.30 4.02
C ASP A 49 21.11 -18.67 2.62
N ASN A 50 22.31 -18.19 2.30
CA ASN A 50 23.13 -18.52 1.12
C ASN A 50 22.62 -18.11 -0.28
N GLY A 51 22.44 -16.80 -0.47
CA GLY A 51 22.39 -16.18 -1.80
C GLY A 51 21.13 -15.36 -1.99
N TYR A 52 21.29 -14.08 -2.31
CA TYR A 52 20.21 -13.13 -2.59
C TYR A 52 19.24 -13.68 -3.65
N SER A 53 18.16 -14.32 -3.21
CA SER A 53 17.04 -14.76 -4.07
C SER A 53 15.67 -14.43 -3.47
N GLY A 54 15.61 -13.59 -2.44
CA GLY A 54 14.37 -13.07 -1.87
C GLY A 54 14.07 -11.72 -2.49
N GLY A 55 13.41 -11.71 -3.66
CA GLY A 55 12.93 -10.45 -4.25
C GLY A 55 12.01 -9.70 -3.28
N THR A 56 11.98 -8.37 -3.38
CA THR A 56 11.10 -7.54 -2.58
C THR A 56 9.63 -7.93 -2.80
N LYS A 57 8.79 -7.88 -1.77
CA LYS A 57 7.38 -8.28 -1.85
C LYS A 57 6.47 -7.35 -1.06
N VAL A 58 5.17 -7.49 -1.26
CA VAL A 58 4.12 -6.86 -0.46
C VAL A 58 3.47 -7.94 0.40
N TYR A 59 3.53 -7.76 1.72
CA TYR A 59 3.10 -8.77 2.69
C TYR A 59 1.77 -8.49 3.37
N TYR A 60 1.32 -7.23 3.37
CA TYR A 60 0.17 -6.80 4.16
C TYR A 60 -0.78 -5.94 3.35
N ALA A 61 -2.06 -6.25 3.45
CA ALA A 61 -3.14 -5.37 3.01
C ALA A 61 -4.01 -5.05 4.22
N TYR A 62 -4.47 -3.80 4.34
CA TYR A 62 -5.40 -3.39 5.39
C TYR A 62 -6.62 -2.71 4.76
N SER A 63 -7.78 -3.30 5.00
CA SER A 63 -9.07 -2.74 4.59
C SER A 63 -9.56 -1.79 5.65
N THR A 64 -9.70 -0.51 5.29
CA THR A 64 -10.22 0.50 6.22
C THR A 64 -11.72 0.45 6.43
N ASN A 65 -12.49 -0.25 5.57
CA ASN A 65 -13.95 -0.34 5.74
C ASN A 65 -14.32 -1.42 6.73
N SER A 66 -13.65 -2.58 6.65
CA SER A 66 -13.82 -3.67 7.61
C SER A 66 -12.89 -3.55 8.80
N SER A 67 -11.92 -2.61 8.77
CA SER A 67 -10.86 -2.47 9.77
C SER A 67 -10.06 -3.76 9.99
N THR A 68 -9.94 -4.59 8.94
CA THR A 68 -9.23 -5.88 8.97
C THR A 68 -7.96 -5.82 8.13
N TYR A 69 -6.95 -6.58 8.55
CA TYR A 69 -5.76 -6.84 7.74
C TYR A 69 -5.80 -8.25 7.15
N GLU A 70 -5.12 -8.41 6.02
CA GLU A 70 -4.92 -9.68 5.35
C GLU A 70 -3.44 -9.83 4.98
N TYR A 71 -2.95 -11.06 5.10
CA TYR A 71 -1.62 -11.41 4.60
C TYR A 71 -1.69 -11.68 3.11
N ILE A 72 -0.83 -11.02 2.35
CA ILE A 72 -0.71 -11.18 0.90
C ILE A 72 0.73 -11.55 0.54
N ASP A 73 0.94 -12.12 -0.64
CA ASP A 73 2.28 -12.43 -1.16
C ASP A 73 2.34 -11.97 -2.62
N ILE A 74 2.54 -10.67 -2.82
CA ILE A 74 2.68 -10.07 -4.15
C ILE A 74 4.15 -9.75 -4.37
N ALA A 75 4.75 -10.38 -5.38
CA ALA A 75 6.12 -10.08 -5.78
C ALA A 75 6.23 -8.63 -6.28
N PHE A 76 7.25 -7.91 -5.81
CA PHE A 76 7.49 -6.51 -6.14
C PHE A 76 8.94 -6.34 -6.63
N GLN A 77 9.13 -5.89 -7.86
CA GLN A 77 10.47 -5.76 -8.42
C GLN A 77 11.14 -4.45 -8.00
N ASN A 78 12.03 -4.51 -7.02
CA ASN A 78 12.87 -3.37 -6.63
C ASN A 78 14.08 -3.22 -7.58
N LYS A 79 13.90 -2.50 -8.67
CA LYS A 79 14.89 -2.39 -9.77
C LYS A 79 16.24 -1.82 -9.36
N TYR A 80 16.27 -0.85 -8.43
CA TYR A 80 17.50 -0.16 -8.01
C TYR A 80 17.84 -0.37 -6.53
N SER A 81 17.34 -1.46 -5.93
CA SER A 81 17.60 -1.93 -4.55
C SER A 81 17.20 -1.02 -3.39
N HIS A 82 16.96 0.28 -3.58
CA HIS A 82 16.71 1.19 -2.46
C HIS A 82 15.60 2.21 -2.77
N ILE A 83 14.38 1.89 -2.34
CA ILE A 83 13.22 2.77 -2.46
C ILE A 83 13.13 3.66 -1.23
N SER A 84 13.21 4.97 -1.43
CA SER A 84 13.05 5.95 -0.36
C SER A 84 11.64 6.56 -0.33
N MET A 85 10.87 6.43 -1.40
CA MET A 85 9.51 6.92 -1.49
C MET A 85 8.71 6.09 -2.50
N LEU A 86 7.44 5.84 -2.20
CA LEU A 86 6.50 5.12 -3.05
C LEU A 86 5.12 5.71 -2.83
N ASP A 87 4.56 6.36 -3.85
CA ASP A 87 3.27 7.04 -3.79
C ASP A 87 2.35 6.57 -4.92
N TYR A 88 1.07 6.37 -4.59
CA TYR A 88 0.03 6.07 -5.58
C TYR A 88 -0.54 7.35 -6.17
N ASN A 89 -0.77 7.34 -7.48
CA ASN A 89 -1.50 8.38 -8.18
C ASN A 89 -2.85 7.82 -8.68
N PRO A 90 -4.00 8.27 -8.13
CA PRO A 90 -5.31 7.75 -8.53
C PRO A 90 -5.73 8.15 -9.95
N ARG A 91 -5.16 9.22 -10.51
CA ARG A 91 -5.45 9.64 -11.90
C ARG A 91 -4.86 8.65 -12.90
N ASP A 92 -3.63 8.22 -12.66
CA ASP A 92 -2.88 7.36 -13.56
C ASP A 92 -3.02 5.87 -13.18
N ARG A 93 -3.55 5.58 -11.98
CA ARG A 93 -3.63 4.26 -11.36
C ARG A 93 -2.29 3.53 -11.36
N ALA A 94 -1.24 4.26 -10.96
CA ALA A 94 0.13 3.79 -10.96
C ALA A 94 0.87 4.26 -9.69
N LEU A 95 1.92 3.52 -9.32
CA LEU A 95 2.83 3.91 -8.25
C LEU A 95 4.04 4.64 -8.82
N TYR A 96 4.34 5.78 -8.24
CA TYR A 96 5.54 6.56 -8.48
C TYR A 96 6.52 6.29 -7.34
N ALA A 97 7.72 5.84 -7.68
CA ALA A 97 8.76 5.55 -6.71
C ALA A 97 10.00 6.41 -6.95
N TRP A 98 10.63 6.83 -5.86
CA TRP A 98 12.02 7.28 -5.88
C TRP A 98 12.90 6.14 -5.42
N ASN A 99 13.71 5.61 -6.35
CA ASN A 99 14.54 4.43 -6.14
C ASN A 99 15.99 4.74 -6.52
N ASN A 100 16.85 4.89 -5.52
CA ASN A 100 18.28 5.17 -5.66
C ASN A 100 18.59 6.26 -6.73
N GLY A 101 17.97 7.43 -6.60
CA GLY A 101 18.17 8.56 -7.51
C GLY A 101 17.39 8.51 -8.83
N HIS A 102 16.55 7.48 -9.04
CA HIS A 102 15.74 7.32 -10.24
C HIS A 102 14.25 7.42 -9.91
N GLN A 103 13.50 8.12 -10.76
CA GLN A 103 12.04 8.05 -10.77
C GLN A 103 11.61 6.80 -11.53
N VAL A 104 10.82 5.95 -10.88
CA VAL A 104 10.34 4.68 -11.43
C VAL A 104 8.81 4.65 -11.35
N LEU A 105 8.17 4.17 -12.42
CA LEU A 105 6.73 4.00 -12.50
C LEU A 105 6.39 2.50 -12.46
N TYR A 106 5.44 2.11 -11.61
CA TYR A 106 4.87 0.77 -11.58
C TYR A 106 3.38 0.83 -11.88
N ASN A 107 2.96 0.08 -12.91
CA ASN A 107 1.54 -0.06 -13.22
C ASN A 107 0.85 -0.95 -12.18
N VAL A 108 -0.33 -0.54 -11.72
CA VAL A 108 -1.11 -1.29 -10.74
C VAL A 108 -2.35 -1.87 -11.41
N THR A 109 -2.65 -3.12 -11.12
CA THR A 109 -3.95 -3.72 -11.45
C THR A 109 -4.75 -3.87 -10.17
N LEU A 110 -5.87 -3.17 -10.07
CA LEU A 110 -6.80 -3.23 -8.95
C LEU A 110 -7.88 -4.24 -9.28
N PHE A 111 -8.04 -5.28 -8.46
CA PHE A 111 -9.13 -6.25 -8.61
C PHE A 111 -10.25 -5.90 -7.64
N HIS A 112 -11.45 -5.68 -8.17
CA HIS A 112 -12.67 -5.58 -7.37
C HIS A 112 -13.21 -6.99 -7.15
N VAL A 113 -12.98 -7.57 -5.97
CA VAL A 113 -13.53 -8.88 -5.62
C VAL A 113 -14.99 -8.70 -5.20
N ILE A 114 -15.92 -8.97 -6.13
CA ILE A 114 -17.35 -9.07 -5.80
C ILE A 114 -17.54 -10.39 -5.04
N ARG A 115 -17.89 -10.31 -3.75
CA ARG A 115 -18.30 -11.51 -3.00
C ARG A 115 -19.71 -11.90 -3.44
N SER A 116 -19.87 -13.16 -3.83
CA SER A 116 -21.10 -13.75 -4.36
C SER A 116 -22.25 -13.88 -3.34
N GLU A 117 -22.13 -13.32 -2.14
CA GLU A 117 -23.17 -13.45 -1.09
C GLU A 117 -24.31 -12.43 -1.21
N GLU A 118 -24.33 -11.60 -2.27
CA GLU A 118 -25.38 -10.62 -2.57
C GLU A 118 -26.19 -10.93 -3.86
N LEU A 119 -26.26 -12.21 -4.29
CA LEU A 119 -27.22 -12.68 -5.31
C LEU A 119 -28.20 -13.68 -4.68
#